data_AF-A0A922SRR1-F1
#
_entry.id   AF-A0A922SRR1-F1
#
_cell.length_a   1.000
_cell.length_b   1.000
_cell.length_c   1.000
_cell.angle_alpha   90.00
_cell.angle_beta   90.00
_cell.angle_gamma   90.00
#
_symmetry.space_group_name_H-M   'P 1'
#
loop_
_entity.id
_entity.type
_entity.pdbx_description
1 polymer ?
#
loop_
_entity_poly.entity_id
_entity_poly.type
_entity_poly.pdbx_seq_one_letter_code
_entity_poly.pdbx_strand_id
1 'polypeptide(L)'
;MPAKWIKWLLWLIILIRFVIFAPTIYYNIHATNHSNVINNHAQLYNGTYGTAIVTGQRFTERWGAAVFYYSLASWFPSFVFMPPLHLPFTVVDTTLAVFVSMATHYQSAYSPRNNSDCHNPEFPGMQRPPGTNESFFEAAARLNATVSTPTNMCLSFVKEWQYGVTLSFFYALMSLLGIILFFGAIRDAKQQGTSVSVMFRELGNDICWCLLLIPKAFLIFFLILYAIPLISFRCLPLSVKAPIRCARRYMIKSRLGTEQNTKIALKKSKSMSNKSKKSPGRYQGGEGSHTELAQFLGVYDILILIAKDLHYIDVMNLALVSKSVRKSVLPSYDLARRLPIYKLYTCNADDKRSCWKPFSITWRPAYHTAHHVTMNTLLMFRMHIQKGS
;
A
#
# COMPACT_ATOMS: atom_id res chain seq x y z
N MET A 1 -29.87 17.25 -31.30
CA MET A 1 -29.85 16.35 -30.13
C MET A 1 -29.92 14.92 -30.64
N PRO A 2 -29.07 13.99 -30.19
CA PRO A 2 -29.14 12.61 -30.66
C PRO A 2 -30.51 12.02 -30.33
N ALA A 3 -31.12 11.36 -31.31
CA ALA A 3 -32.45 10.82 -31.16
C ALA A 3 -32.47 9.77 -30.02
N LYS A 4 -33.54 9.76 -29.21
CA LYS A 4 -33.63 9.00 -27.95
C LYS A 4 -33.28 7.51 -28.11
N TRP A 5 -33.60 6.92 -29.26
CA TRP A 5 -33.30 5.52 -29.60
C TRP A 5 -31.80 5.20 -29.67
N ILE A 6 -30.94 6.14 -30.09
CA ILE A 6 -29.49 5.98 -30.15
C ILE A 6 -28.91 5.76 -28.75
N LYS A 7 -29.37 6.55 -27.76
CA LYS A 7 -28.95 6.40 -26.36
C LYS A 7 -29.40 5.07 -25.78
N TRP A 8 -30.61 4.63 -26.11
CA TRP A 8 -31.15 3.36 -25.63
C TRP A 8 -30.37 2.17 -26.18
N LEU A 9 -30.07 2.16 -27.47
CA LEU A 9 -29.23 1.13 -28.11
C LEU A 9 -27.80 1.10 -27.54
N LEU A 10 -27.19 2.26 -27.26
CA LEU A 10 -25.88 2.33 -26.61
C LEU A 10 -25.91 1.69 -25.22
N TRP A 11 -26.93 2.01 -24.41
CA TRP A 11 -27.12 1.42 -23.08
C TRP A 11 -27.32 -0.09 -23.15
N LEU A 12 -28.02 -0.59 -24.16
CA LEU A 12 -28.18 -2.02 -24.39
C LEU A 12 -26.84 -2.71 -24.68
N ILE A 13 -26.00 -2.14 -25.54
CA ILE A 13 -24.64 -2.67 -25.82
C ILE A 13 -23.79 -2.68 -24.55
N ILE A 14 -23.81 -1.60 -23.77
CA ILE A 14 -23.07 -1.50 -22.50
C ILE A 14 -23.54 -2.56 -21.51
N LEU A 15 -24.86 -2.79 -21.42
CA LEU A 15 -25.43 -3.81 -20.55
C LEU A 15 -25.01 -5.22 -20.98
N ILE A 16 -25.04 -5.51 -22.29
CA ILE A 16 -24.55 -6.79 -22.82
C ILE A 16 -23.07 -6.99 -22.46
N ARG A 17 -22.22 -5.97 -22.67
CA ARG A 17 -20.79 -6.01 -22.30
C ARG A 17 -20.57 -6.34 -20.83
N PHE A 18 -21.40 -5.79 -19.94
CA PHE A 18 -21.35 -6.09 -18.52
C PHE A 18 -21.74 -7.54 -18.21
N VAL A 19 -22.83 -8.03 -18.82
CA VAL A 19 -23.33 -9.40 -18.59
C VAL A 19 -22.34 -10.46 -19.08
N ILE A 20 -21.71 -10.25 -20.24
CA ILE A 20 -20.76 -11.23 -20.80
C ILE A 20 -19.40 -11.25 -20.10
N PHE A 21 -19.13 -10.32 -19.18
CA PHE A 21 -17.85 -10.21 -18.50
C PHE A 21 -17.54 -11.47 -17.67
N ALA A 22 -18.52 -11.97 -16.91
CA ALA A 22 -18.35 -13.20 -16.12
C ALA A 22 -18.16 -14.46 -16.99
N PRO A 23 -19.00 -14.72 -18.02
CA PRO A 23 -18.76 -15.78 -19.01
C PRO A 23 -17.37 -15.71 -19.66
N THR A 24 -16.88 -14.51 -19.97
CA THR A 24 -15.57 -14.30 -20.58
C THR A 24 -14.43 -14.72 -19.66
N ILE A 25 -14.50 -14.35 -18.38
CA ILE A 25 -13.52 -14.77 -17.37
C ILE A 25 -13.49 -16.30 -17.29
N TYR A 26 -14.67 -16.91 -17.19
CA TYR A 26 -14.78 -18.37 -17.08
C TYR A 26 -14.21 -19.07 -18.31
N TYR A 27 -14.57 -18.64 -19.51
CA TYR A 27 -14.07 -19.18 -20.77
C TYR A 27 -12.53 -19.11 -20.85
N ASN A 28 -11.95 -17.96 -20.52
CA ASN A 28 -10.50 -17.78 -20.57
C ASN A 28 -9.74 -18.67 -19.57
N ILE A 29 -10.26 -18.83 -18.35
CA ILE A 29 -9.65 -19.69 -17.33
C ILE A 29 -9.63 -21.15 -17.80
N HIS A 30 -10.76 -21.65 -18.32
CA HIS A 30 -10.83 -23.02 -18.83
C HIS A 30 -9.94 -23.23 -20.04
N ALA A 31 -9.99 -22.30 -21.01
CA ALA A 31 -9.16 -22.34 -22.21
C ALA A 31 -7.66 -22.42 -21.89
N THR A 32 -7.21 -21.58 -20.96
CA THR A 32 -5.81 -21.53 -20.49
C THR A 32 -5.43 -22.82 -19.75
N ASN A 33 -6.28 -23.30 -18.84
CA ASN A 33 -6.00 -24.53 -18.09
C ASN A 33 -5.90 -25.75 -19.00
N HIS A 34 -6.83 -25.91 -19.95
CA HIS A 34 -6.79 -27.01 -20.91
C HIS A 34 -5.57 -26.93 -21.83
N SER A 35 -5.22 -25.73 -22.32
CA SER A 35 -4.02 -25.55 -23.14
C SER A 35 -2.74 -25.87 -22.36
N ASN A 36 -2.66 -25.46 -21.09
CA ASN A 36 -1.54 -25.80 -20.22
C ASN A 36 -1.42 -27.32 -20.00
N VAL A 37 -2.53 -28.02 -19.73
CA VAL A 37 -2.53 -29.48 -19.58
C VAL A 37 -2.01 -30.15 -20.85
N ILE A 38 -2.46 -29.70 -22.03
CA ILE A 38 -1.99 -30.25 -23.31
C ILE A 38 -0.51 -29.96 -23.51
N ASN A 39 -0.08 -28.69 -23.45
CA ASN A 39 1.29 -28.29 -23.78
C ASN A 39 2.34 -28.81 -22.79
N ASN A 40 1.98 -29.07 -21.53
CA ASN A 40 2.89 -29.61 -20.53
C ASN A 40 3.16 -31.12 -20.70
N HIS A 41 2.34 -31.83 -21.47
CA HIS A 41 2.46 -33.28 -21.62
C HIS A 41 2.62 -33.69 -23.08
N ALA A 42 3.83 -34.11 -23.44
CA ALA A 42 4.16 -34.59 -24.80
C ALA A 42 3.19 -35.66 -25.32
N GLN A 43 2.65 -36.51 -24.44
CA GLN A 43 1.69 -37.56 -24.79
C GLN A 43 0.42 -37.00 -25.46
N LEU A 44 0.01 -35.77 -25.13
CA LEU A 44 -1.23 -35.15 -25.61
C LEU A 44 -1.05 -34.38 -26.93
N TYR A 45 0.16 -33.90 -27.24
CA TYR A 45 0.39 -33.09 -28.45
C TYR A 45 1.34 -33.71 -29.48
N ASN A 46 2.08 -34.77 -29.15
CA ASN A 46 3.09 -35.38 -30.03
C ASN A 46 2.50 -36.40 -31.03
N GLY A 47 1.31 -36.12 -31.56
CA GLY A 47 0.68 -36.89 -32.65
C GLY A 47 -0.09 -38.16 -32.25
N THR A 48 -0.07 -38.57 -30.97
CA THR A 48 -0.88 -39.71 -30.49
C THR A 48 -2.38 -39.46 -30.67
N TYR A 49 -2.82 -38.22 -30.39
CA TYR A 49 -4.22 -37.78 -30.52
C TYR A 49 -4.39 -36.85 -31.71
N GLY A 50 -5.64 -36.64 -32.13
CA GLY A 50 -5.97 -35.79 -33.28
C GLY A 50 -5.35 -34.39 -33.17
N THR A 51 -4.63 -33.97 -34.22
CA THR A 51 -3.99 -32.64 -34.30
C THR A 51 -5.00 -31.48 -34.23
N ALA A 52 -6.26 -31.76 -34.56
CA ALA A 52 -7.38 -30.84 -34.40
C ALA A 52 -7.59 -30.40 -32.95
N ILE A 53 -7.33 -31.27 -31.96
CA ILE A 53 -7.49 -30.96 -30.53
C ILE A 53 -6.44 -29.93 -30.11
N VAL A 54 -5.18 -30.16 -30.47
CA VAL A 54 -4.06 -29.27 -30.14
C VAL A 54 -4.23 -27.91 -30.82
N THR A 55 -4.58 -27.93 -32.11
CA THR A 55 -4.76 -26.71 -32.91
C THR A 55 -5.96 -25.91 -32.42
N GLY A 56 -7.09 -26.58 -32.17
CA GLY A 56 -8.30 -25.98 -31.61
C GLY A 56 -8.03 -25.35 -30.25
N GLN A 57 -7.36 -26.06 -29.34
CA GLN A 57 -7.12 -25.54 -27.99
C GLN A 57 -6.15 -24.35 -27.96
N ARG A 58 -5.08 -24.38 -28.76
CA ARG A 58 -4.18 -23.21 -28.90
C ARG A 58 -4.88 -22.00 -29.48
N PHE A 59 -5.80 -22.24 -30.41
CA PHE A 59 -6.60 -21.18 -31.01
C PHE A 59 -7.59 -20.59 -30.00
N THR A 60 -8.28 -21.44 -29.24
CA THR A 60 -9.18 -21.03 -28.16
C THR A 60 -8.45 -20.29 -27.05
N GLU A 61 -7.27 -20.72 -26.61
CA GLU A 61 -6.49 -20.00 -25.59
C GLU A 61 -6.13 -18.58 -26.05
N ARG A 62 -5.62 -18.42 -27.27
CA ARG A 62 -5.22 -17.11 -27.79
C ARG A 62 -6.40 -16.15 -27.91
N TRP A 63 -7.51 -16.62 -28.50
CA TRP A 63 -8.68 -15.77 -28.70
C TRP A 63 -9.48 -15.58 -27.41
N GLY A 64 -9.52 -16.58 -26.51
CA GLY A 64 -10.06 -16.44 -25.16
C GLY A 64 -9.34 -15.35 -24.36
N ALA A 65 -8.01 -15.33 -24.41
CA ALA A 65 -7.21 -14.27 -23.80
C ALA A 65 -7.48 -12.91 -24.46
N ALA A 66 -7.53 -12.84 -25.80
CA ALA A 66 -7.82 -11.60 -26.52
C ALA A 66 -9.19 -11.01 -26.14
N VAL A 67 -10.24 -11.85 -26.08
CA VAL A 67 -11.60 -11.46 -25.66
C VAL A 67 -11.60 -10.98 -24.22
N PHE A 68 -10.87 -11.65 -23.32
CA PHE A 68 -10.76 -11.25 -21.92
C PHE A 68 -10.10 -9.87 -21.76
N TYR A 69 -8.92 -9.65 -22.35
CA TYR A 69 -8.23 -8.37 -22.27
C TYR A 69 -9.03 -7.26 -22.95
N TYR A 70 -9.66 -7.54 -24.09
CA TYR A 70 -10.52 -6.57 -24.75
C TYR A 70 -11.76 -6.23 -23.93
N SER A 71 -12.41 -7.21 -23.28
CA SER A 71 -13.55 -6.95 -22.40
C SER A 71 -13.19 -6.02 -21.24
N LEU A 72 -12.01 -6.21 -20.66
CA LEU A 72 -11.46 -5.30 -19.65
C LEU A 72 -11.18 -3.90 -20.21
N ALA A 73 -10.50 -3.82 -21.35
CA ALA A 73 -10.08 -2.55 -21.94
C ALA A 73 -11.25 -1.72 -22.48
N SER A 74 -12.26 -2.38 -23.05
CA SER A 74 -13.39 -1.72 -23.72
C SER A 74 -14.52 -1.31 -22.78
N TRP A 75 -14.59 -1.86 -21.57
CA TRP A 75 -15.70 -1.60 -20.66
C TRP A 75 -15.85 -0.12 -20.30
N PHE A 76 -14.77 0.53 -19.83
CA PHE A 76 -14.82 1.94 -19.42
C PHE A 76 -14.95 2.91 -20.62
N PRO A 77 -14.15 2.77 -21.69
CA PRO A 77 -14.28 3.63 -22.87
C PRO A 77 -15.66 3.64 -23.51
N SER A 78 -16.39 2.51 -23.48
CA SER A 78 -17.73 2.40 -24.08
C SER A 78 -18.76 3.36 -23.44
N PHE A 79 -18.54 3.82 -22.21
CA PHE A 79 -19.40 4.83 -21.58
C PHE A 79 -19.13 6.25 -22.09
N VAL A 80 -17.92 6.51 -22.57
CA VAL A 80 -17.46 7.87 -22.88
C VAL A 80 -17.66 8.20 -24.35
N PHE A 81 -17.47 7.23 -25.24
CA PHE A 81 -17.57 7.45 -26.67
C PHE A 81 -19.02 7.35 -27.18
N MET A 82 -19.61 8.49 -27.58
CA MET A 82 -20.93 8.55 -28.21
C MET A 82 -20.90 8.22 -29.72
N PRO A 83 -21.99 7.71 -30.33
CA PRO A 83 -22.05 7.44 -31.77
C PRO A 83 -21.88 8.72 -32.60
N PRO A 84 -21.22 8.67 -33.78
CA PRO A 84 -20.75 7.50 -34.56
C PRO A 84 -19.38 6.94 -34.14
N LEU A 85 -18.79 7.49 -33.07
CA LEU A 85 -17.41 7.22 -32.65
C LEU A 85 -17.22 5.83 -32.02
N HIS A 86 -18.29 5.07 -31.87
CA HIS A 86 -18.30 3.68 -31.43
C HIS A 86 -17.81 2.69 -32.52
N LEU A 87 -17.64 3.13 -33.77
CA LEU A 87 -17.25 2.24 -34.88
C LEU A 87 -16.00 1.39 -34.61
N PRO A 88 -14.90 1.90 -34.02
CA PRO A 88 -13.73 1.06 -33.73
C PRO A 88 -14.06 -0.10 -32.78
N PHE A 89 -14.90 0.13 -31.77
CA PHE A 89 -15.38 -0.93 -30.87
C PHE A 89 -16.19 -1.97 -31.63
N THR A 90 -17.08 -1.52 -32.51
CA THR A 90 -17.88 -2.42 -33.36
C THR A 90 -17.00 -3.27 -34.27
N VAL A 91 -15.97 -2.71 -34.90
CA VAL A 91 -15.03 -3.47 -35.75
C VAL A 91 -14.30 -4.54 -34.94
N VAL A 92 -13.84 -4.20 -33.73
CA VAL A 92 -13.18 -5.18 -32.86
C VAL A 92 -14.17 -6.24 -32.39
N ASP A 93 -15.40 -5.87 -32.03
CA ASP A 93 -16.46 -6.83 -31.65
C ASP A 93 -16.76 -7.81 -32.78
N THR A 94 -16.86 -7.33 -34.03
CA THR A 94 -17.04 -8.18 -35.21
C THR A 94 -15.88 -9.15 -35.38
N THR A 95 -14.65 -8.64 -35.24
CA THR A 95 -13.42 -9.44 -35.39
C THR A 95 -13.38 -10.55 -34.34
N LEU A 96 -13.64 -10.22 -33.07
CA LEU A 96 -13.71 -11.20 -31.98
C LEU A 96 -14.85 -12.20 -32.19
N ALA A 97 -16.02 -11.76 -32.64
CA ALA A 97 -17.13 -12.66 -32.94
C ALA A 97 -16.72 -13.74 -33.97
N VAL A 98 -16.05 -13.33 -35.05
CA VAL A 98 -15.59 -14.25 -36.11
C VAL A 98 -14.57 -15.24 -35.55
N PHE A 99 -13.56 -14.77 -34.83
CA PHE A 99 -12.50 -15.65 -34.34
C PHE A 99 -12.96 -16.59 -33.23
N VAL A 100 -13.81 -16.14 -32.29
CA VAL A 100 -14.41 -17.03 -31.27
C VAL A 100 -15.35 -18.04 -31.92
N SER A 101 -16.11 -17.64 -32.95
CA SER A 101 -16.95 -18.58 -33.71
C SER A 101 -16.11 -19.64 -34.41
N MET A 102 -14.98 -19.25 -35.00
CA MET A 102 -14.04 -20.18 -35.63
C MET A 102 -13.40 -21.13 -34.60
N ALA A 103 -13.01 -20.62 -33.42
CA ALA A 103 -12.50 -21.43 -32.32
C ALA A 103 -13.54 -22.48 -31.86
N THR A 104 -14.77 -22.03 -31.64
CA THR A 104 -15.90 -22.87 -31.23
C THR A 104 -16.26 -23.91 -32.30
N HIS A 105 -16.09 -23.55 -33.58
CA HIS A 105 -16.28 -24.48 -34.70
C HIS A 105 -15.21 -25.58 -34.69
N TYR A 106 -13.92 -25.25 -34.50
CA TYR A 106 -12.88 -26.27 -34.36
C TYR A 106 -13.13 -27.19 -33.15
N GLN A 107 -13.59 -26.61 -32.05
CA GLN A 107 -13.98 -27.37 -30.86
C GLN A 107 -15.13 -28.34 -31.12
N SER A 108 -16.03 -28.05 -32.06
CA SER A 108 -17.14 -28.95 -32.38
C SER A 108 -16.73 -30.29 -32.99
N ALA A 109 -15.49 -30.38 -33.52
CA ALA A 109 -14.96 -31.63 -34.05
C ALA A 109 -14.52 -32.61 -32.95
N TYR A 110 -14.27 -32.11 -31.73
CA TYR A 110 -13.70 -32.91 -30.66
C TYR A 110 -14.36 -32.77 -29.28
N SER A 111 -15.04 -31.67 -28.97
CA SER A 111 -15.80 -31.58 -27.74
C SER A 111 -17.21 -32.14 -27.98
N PRO A 112 -17.72 -33.02 -27.10
CA PRO A 112 -19.15 -33.28 -27.06
C PRO A 112 -19.92 -31.98 -26.79
N ARG A 113 -21.19 -31.95 -27.19
CA ARG A 113 -22.05 -30.75 -27.07
C ARG A 113 -22.90 -30.79 -25.81
N ASN A 114 -23.23 -32.00 -25.35
CA ASN A 114 -24.09 -32.23 -24.21
C ASN A 114 -23.31 -32.84 -23.05
N ASN A 115 -23.68 -32.46 -21.84
CA ASN A 115 -23.09 -33.02 -20.62
C ASN A 115 -23.39 -34.53 -20.47
N SER A 116 -24.52 -34.99 -21.02
CA SER A 116 -24.93 -36.40 -21.00
C SER A 116 -23.94 -37.31 -21.73
N ASP A 117 -23.29 -36.80 -22.77
CA ASP A 117 -22.40 -37.60 -23.62
C ASP A 117 -21.13 -38.00 -22.86
N CYS A 118 -20.72 -37.20 -21.86
CA CYS A 118 -19.61 -37.51 -20.96
C CYS A 118 -19.95 -38.60 -19.92
N HIS A 119 -21.24 -38.88 -19.69
CA HIS A 119 -21.72 -39.90 -18.75
C HIS A 119 -22.11 -41.21 -19.45
N ASN A 120 -22.09 -41.25 -20.78
CA ASN A 120 -22.41 -42.45 -21.54
C ASN A 120 -21.33 -43.53 -21.32
N PRO A 121 -21.67 -44.80 -21.05
CA PRO A 121 -20.70 -45.89 -20.97
C PRO A 121 -19.83 -46.09 -22.21
N GLU A 122 -20.25 -45.58 -23.38
CA GLU A 122 -19.45 -45.60 -24.63
C GLU A 122 -18.40 -44.48 -24.72
N PHE A 123 -18.42 -43.53 -23.77
CA PHE A 123 -17.50 -42.38 -23.71
C PHE A 123 -16.01 -42.75 -23.83
N PRO A 124 -15.49 -43.82 -23.19
CA PRO A 124 -14.09 -44.24 -23.33
C PRO A 124 -13.66 -44.58 -24.77
N GLY A 125 -14.61 -44.88 -25.66
CA GLY A 125 -14.35 -45.10 -27.09
C GLY A 125 -14.25 -43.80 -27.89
N MET A 126 -14.75 -42.69 -27.35
CA MET A 126 -14.75 -41.40 -28.03
C MET A 126 -13.33 -40.86 -28.13
N GLN A 127 -12.89 -40.53 -29.35
CA GLN A 127 -11.55 -39.99 -29.62
C GLN A 127 -10.39 -40.90 -29.22
N ARG A 128 -10.61 -42.21 -29.20
CA ARG A 128 -9.56 -43.19 -28.98
C ARG A 128 -8.81 -43.44 -30.29
N PRO A 129 -7.51 -43.08 -30.40
CA PRO A 129 -6.71 -43.40 -31.56
C PRO A 129 -6.54 -44.91 -31.76
N PRO A 130 -6.39 -45.41 -33.00
CA PRO A 130 -6.10 -46.82 -33.24
C PRO A 130 -4.79 -47.22 -32.55
N GLY A 131 -4.80 -48.34 -31.81
CA GLY A 131 -3.62 -48.85 -31.11
C GLY A 131 -3.38 -48.29 -29.69
N THR A 132 -4.26 -47.43 -29.19
CA THR A 132 -4.21 -46.92 -27.81
C THR A 132 -5.28 -47.57 -26.93
N ASN A 133 -5.09 -47.57 -25.61
CA ASN A 133 -6.05 -48.11 -24.64
C ASN A 133 -6.93 -47.07 -23.96
N GLU A 134 -6.60 -45.79 -24.10
CA GLU A 134 -7.24 -44.67 -23.42
C GLU A 134 -7.68 -43.59 -24.44
N SER A 135 -8.85 -43.01 -24.21
CA SER A 135 -9.33 -41.82 -24.92
C SER A 135 -8.50 -40.58 -24.57
N PHE A 136 -8.62 -39.51 -25.36
CA PHE A 136 -7.96 -38.24 -25.08
C PHE A 136 -8.29 -37.70 -23.67
N PHE A 137 -9.56 -37.75 -23.27
CA PHE A 137 -10.00 -37.23 -21.98
C PHE A 137 -9.54 -38.10 -20.80
N GLU A 138 -9.44 -39.42 -20.98
CA GLU A 138 -8.86 -40.32 -19.97
C GLU A 138 -7.37 -40.05 -19.78
N ALA A 139 -6.61 -39.90 -20.87
CA ALA A 139 -5.20 -39.56 -20.80
C ALA A 139 -4.98 -38.17 -20.18
N ALA A 140 -5.77 -37.17 -20.58
CA ALA A 140 -5.72 -35.83 -20.02
C ALA A 140 -6.06 -35.81 -18.52
N ALA A 141 -7.06 -36.59 -18.09
CA ALA A 141 -7.41 -36.72 -16.67
C ALA A 141 -6.33 -37.47 -15.88
N ARG A 142 -5.75 -38.54 -16.42
CA ARG A 142 -4.64 -39.28 -15.81
C ARG A 142 -3.40 -38.40 -15.62
N LEU A 143 -3.08 -37.57 -16.60
CA LEU A 143 -1.94 -36.66 -16.55
C LEU A 143 -2.21 -35.44 -15.64
N ASN A 144 -3.48 -35.10 -15.42
CA ASN A 144 -3.93 -34.07 -14.48
C ASN A 144 -4.54 -34.66 -13.19
N ALA A 145 -4.14 -35.89 -12.81
CA ALA A 145 -4.87 -36.74 -11.85
C ALA A 145 -5.00 -36.17 -10.42
N THR A 146 -4.28 -35.11 -10.07
CA THR A 146 -4.47 -34.40 -8.81
C THR A 146 -5.73 -33.54 -8.77
N VAL A 147 -6.41 -33.31 -9.90
CA VAL A 147 -7.48 -32.31 -10.01
C VAL A 147 -8.77 -32.81 -10.69
N SER A 148 -8.74 -33.85 -11.55
CA SER A 148 -9.93 -34.20 -12.35
C SER A 148 -10.07 -35.67 -12.72
N THR A 149 -11.31 -36.18 -12.73
CA THR A 149 -11.68 -37.50 -13.30
C THR A 149 -11.89 -37.40 -14.82
N PRO A 150 -11.84 -38.51 -15.59
CA PRO A 150 -12.08 -38.48 -17.04
C PRO A 150 -13.40 -37.81 -17.44
N THR A 151 -14.47 -38.14 -16.71
CA THR A 151 -15.79 -37.52 -16.90
C THR A 151 -15.77 -36.02 -16.61
N ASN A 152 -15.13 -35.60 -15.51
CA ASN A 152 -15.04 -34.18 -15.17
C ASN A 152 -14.17 -33.40 -16.17
N MET A 153 -13.13 -34.03 -16.74
CA MET A 153 -12.34 -33.46 -17.82
C MET A 153 -13.21 -33.23 -19.06
N CYS A 154 -13.98 -34.25 -19.49
CA CYS A 154 -14.94 -34.11 -20.58
C CYS A 154 -15.94 -32.96 -20.31
N LEU A 155 -16.59 -32.95 -19.14
CA LEU A 155 -17.54 -31.90 -18.77
C LEU A 155 -16.92 -30.49 -18.78
N SER A 156 -15.64 -30.36 -18.43
CA SER A 156 -14.91 -29.10 -18.50
C SER A 156 -14.76 -28.59 -19.94
N PHE A 157 -14.43 -29.48 -20.89
CA PHE A 157 -14.38 -29.15 -22.32
C PHE A 157 -15.76 -28.80 -22.89
N VAL A 158 -16.81 -29.55 -22.50
CA VAL A 158 -18.19 -29.24 -22.92
C VAL A 158 -18.61 -27.85 -22.43
N LYS A 159 -18.30 -27.52 -21.17
CA LYS A 159 -18.58 -26.18 -20.61
C LYS A 159 -17.82 -25.10 -21.37
N GLU A 160 -16.53 -25.27 -21.63
CA GLU A 160 -15.75 -24.33 -22.43
C GLU A 160 -16.40 -24.07 -23.78
N TRP A 161 -16.83 -25.13 -24.48
CA TRP A 161 -17.53 -25.01 -25.76
C TRP A 161 -18.85 -24.25 -25.63
N GLN A 162 -19.67 -24.54 -24.62
CA GLN A 162 -20.94 -23.84 -24.37
C GLN A 162 -20.73 -22.34 -24.10
N TYR A 163 -19.71 -21.98 -23.33
CA TYR A 163 -19.34 -20.59 -23.11
C TYR A 163 -18.80 -19.94 -24.39
N GLY A 164 -18.03 -20.66 -25.22
CA GLY A 164 -17.59 -20.19 -26.53
C GLY A 164 -18.74 -19.86 -27.48
N VAL A 165 -19.77 -20.72 -27.56
CA VAL A 165 -21.00 -20.47 -28.31
C VAL A 165 -21.72 -19.23 -27.76
N THR A 166 -21.86 -19.14 -26.44
CA THR A 166 -22.53 -18.01 -25.77
C THR A 166 -21.84 -16.69 -26.07
N LEU A 167 -20.51 -16.64 -25.96
CA LEU A 167 -19.71 -15.46 -26.28
C LEU A 167 -19.86 -15.10 -27.77
N SER A 168 -19.76 -16.08 -28.67
CA SER A 168 -19.93 -15.86 -30.12
C SER A 168 -21.27 -15.18 -30.43
N PHE A 169 -22.37 -15.66 -29.83
CA PHE A 169 -23.70 -15.08 -29.99
C PHE A 169 -23.77 -13.62 -29.51
N PHE A 170 -23.31 -13.33 -28.29
CA PHE A 170 -23.39 -11.98 -27.75
C PHE A 170 -22.47 -10.99 -28.47
N TYR A 171 -21.27 -11.40 -28.88
CA TYR A 171 -20.39 -10.56 -29.69
C TYR A 171 -20.97 -10.28 -31.08
N ALA A 172 -21.61 -11.27 -31.71
CA ALA A 172 -22.34 -11.05 -32.96
C ALA A 172 -23.52 -10.08 -32.78
N LEU A 173 -24.27 -10.20 -31.68
CA LEU A 173 -25.36 -9.28 -31.35
C LEU A 173 -24.85 -7.85 -31.11
N MET A 174 -23.79 -7.67 -30.32
CA MET A 174 -23.18 -6.35 -30.11
C MET A 174 -22.67 -5.74 -31.41
N SER A 175 -22.03 -6.54 -32.27
CA SER A 175 -21.59 -6.13 -33.61
C SER A 175 -22.76 -5.64 -34.45
N LEU A 176 -23.87 -6.39 -34.51
CA LEU A 176 -25.07 -6.01 -35.24
C LEU A 176 -25.68 -4.71 -34.71
N LEU A 177 -25.82 -4.57 -33.40
CA LEU A 177 -26.33 -3.34 -32.77
C LEU A 177 -25.40 -2.15 -33.03
N GLY A 178 -24.08 -2.36 -33.00
CA GLY A 178 -23.08 -1.33 -33.29
C GLY A 178 -23.14 -0.84 -34.74
N ILE A 179 -23.35 -1.75 -35.69
CA ILE A 179 -23.54 -1.41 -37.11
C ILE A 179 -24.81 -0.58 -37.30
N ILE A 180 -25.93 -0.98 -36.68
CA ILE A 180 -27.20 -0.23 -36.72
C ILE A 180 -27.01 1.17 -36.13
N LEU A 181 -26.31 1.28 -34.99
CA LEU A 181 -25.99 2.56 -34.36
C LEU A 181 -25.16 3.46 -35.26
N PHE A 182 -24.16 2.92 -35.95
CA PHE A 182 -23.30 3.69 -36.84
C PHE A 182 -24.09 4.26 -38.03
N PHE A 183 -24.83 3.42 -38.75
CA PHE A 183 -25.65 3.88 -39.87
C PHE A 183 -26.78 4.81 -39.43
N GLY A 184 -27.40 4.55 -38.28
CA GLY A 184 -28.40 5.43 -37.67
C GLY A 184 -27.83 6.82 -37.34
N ALA A 185 -26.66 6.87 -36.72
CA ALA A 185 -25.99 8.12 -36.37
C ALA A 185 -25.58 8.94 -37.61
N ILE A 186 -25.09 8.29 -38.68
CA ILE A 186 -24.77 8.97 -39.94
C ILE A 186 -26.03 9.54 -40.59
N ARG A 187 -27.14 8.78 -40.59
CA ARG A 187 -28.40 9.25 -41.15
C ARG A 187 -28.93 10.47 -40.40
N ASP A 188 -28.89 10.44 -39.06
CA ASP A 188 -29.28 11.57 -38.21
C ASP A 188 -28.37 12.79 -38.44
N ALA A 189 -27.06 12.59 -38.56
CA ALA A 189 -26.11 13.67 -38.84
C ALA A 189 -26.38 14.31 -40.22
N LYS A 190 -26.64 13.49 -41.24
CA LYS A 190 -27.01 13.97 -42.58
C LYS A 190 -28.31 14.78 -42.55
N GLN A 191 -29.30 14.36 -41.77
CA GLN A 191 -30.56 15.10 -41.61
C GLN A 191 -30.37 16.45 -40.89
N GLN A 192 -29.40 16.54 -39.98
CA GLN A 192 -29.08 17.77 -39.25
C GLN A 192 -28.14 18.71 -40.02
N GLY A 193 -27.71 18.33 -41.23
CA GLY A 193 -26.80 19.13 -42.06
C GLY A 193 -25.39 19.27 -41.49
N THR A 194 -25.02 18.43 -40.51
CA THR A 194 -23.69 18.47 -39.88
C THR A 194 -22.69 17.68 -40.72
N SER A 195 -21.52 18.27 -40.96
CA SER A 195 -20.44 17.58 -41.68
C SER A 195 -19.80 16.54 -40.77
N VAL A 196 -19.53 15.35 -41.32
CA VAL A 196 -18.82 14.24 -40.65
C VAL A 196 -17.45 14.69 -40.12
N SER A 197 -16.79 15.63 -40.80
CA SER A 197 -15.51 16.21 -40.38
C SER A 197 -15.59 16.93 -39.03
N VAL A 198 -16.72 17.59 -38.73
CA VAL A 198 -16.93 18.29 -37.45
C VAL A 198 -17.06 17.28 -36.32
N MET A 199 -17.75 16.16 -36.55
CA MET A 199 -17.85 15.07 -35.56
C MET A 199 -16.49 14.42 -35.26
N PHE A 200 -15.63 14.24 -36.26
CA PHE A 200 -14.25 13.76 -36.04
C PHE A 200 -13.35 14.77 -35.32
N ARG A 201 -13.60 16.08 -35.49
CA ARG A 201 -12.87 17.10 -34.74
C ARG A 201 -13.29 17.12 -33.27
N GLU A 202 -14.58 16.96 -32.99
CA GLU A 202 -15.08 16.80 -31.61
C GLU A 202 -14.52 15.53 -30.95
N LEU A 203 -14.41 14.42 -31.70
CA LEU A 203 -13.71 13.21 -31.25
C LEU A 203 -12.28 13.48 -30.79
N GLY A 204 -11.49 14.21 -31.58
CA GLY A 204 -10.10 14.50 -31.23
C GLY A 204 -10.01 15.26 -29.90
N ASN A 205 -10.96 16.16 -29.65
CA ASN A 205 -11.04 16.90 -28.41
C ASN A 205 -11.48 16.02 -27.23
N ASP A 206 -12.48 15.14 -27.43
CA ASP A 206 -12.97 14.21 -26.41
C ASP A 206 -11.93 13.14 -26.04
N ILE A 207 -11.21 12.58 -27.03
CA ILE A 207 -10.08 11.66 -26.79
C ILE A 207 -9.01 12.36 -25.99
N CYS A 208 -8.65 13.59 -26.34
CA CYS A 208 -7.66 14.38 -25.62
C CYS A 208 -8.09 14.61 -24.16
N TRP A 209 -9.37 14.94 -23.95
CA TRP A 209 -9.95 15.08 -22.63
C TRP A 209 -9.90 13.77 -21.83
N CYS A 210 -10.25 12.63 -22.45
CA CYS A 210 -10.14 11.31 -21.82
C CYS A 210 -8.70 10.96 -21.44
N LEU A 211 -7.74 11.19 -22.32
CA LEU A 211 -6.32 10.96 -22.06
C LEU A 211 -5.80 11.80 -20.89
N LEU A 212 -6.32 13.01 -20.70
CA LEU A 212 -6.02 13.85 -19.54
C LEU A 212 -6.77 13.41 -18.26
N LEU A 213 -7.92 12.75 -18.40
CA LEU A 213 -8.73 12.26 -17.27
C LEU A 213 -8.21 10.93 -16.71
N ILE A 214 -7.67 10.05 -17.56
CA ILE A 214 -7.18 8.72 -17.16
C ILE A 214 -6.13 8.81 -16.03
N PRO A 215 -5.08 9.66 -16.08
CA PRO A 215 -4.13 9.81 -14.99
C PRO A 215 -4.78 10.26 -13.68
N LYS A 216 -5.77 11.15 -13.76
CA LYS A 216 -6.53 11.63 -12.61
C LYS A 216 -7.39 10.51 -12.01
N ALA A 217 -8.04 9.70 -12.85
CA ALA A 217 -8.81 8.55 -12.41
C ALA A 217 -7.93 7.49 -11.72
N PHE A 218 -6.75 7.21 -12.26
CA PHE A 218 -5.77 6.32 -11.61
C PHE A 218 -5.31 6.87 -10.26
N LEU A 219 -5.00 8.17 -10.15
CA LEU A 219 -4.65 8.79 -8.87
C LEU A 219 -5.78 8.67 -7.83
N ILE A 220 -7.04 8.91 -8.25
CA ILE A 220 -8.21 8.75 -7.39
C ILE A 220 -8.38 7.29 -6.96
N PHE A 221 -8.22 6.33 -7.88
CA PHE A 221 -8.29 4.91 -7.58
C PHE A 221 -7.23 4.48 -6.55
N PHE A 222 -5.97 4.90 -6.72
CA PHE A 222 -4.91 4.65 -5.73
C PHE A 222 -5.17 5.33 -4.38
N LEU A 223 -5.76 6.52 -4.38
CA LEU A 223 -6.20 7.22 -3.16
C LEU A 223 -7.30 6.44 -2.43
N ILE A 224 -8.28 5.90 -3.15
CA ILE A 224 -9.33 5.04 -2.59
C ILE A 224 -8.71 3.77 -2.02
N LEU A 225 -7.82 3.11 -2.77
CA LEU A 225 -7.15 1.89 -2.34
C LEU A 225 -6.26 2.11 -1.10
N TYR A 226 -5.69 3.32 -0.94
CA TYR A 226 -4.97 3.74 0.26
C TYR A 226 -5.92 4.10 1.42
N ALA A 227 -7.08 4.70 1.12
CA ALA A 227 -8.08 5.08 2.09
C ALA A 227 -8.82 3.88 2.71
N ILE A 228 -9.06 2.81 1.94
CA ILE A 228 -9.75 1.61 2.42
C ILE A 228 -9.05 1.01 3.66
N PRO A 229 -7.72 0.72 3.65
CA PRO A 229 -7.00 0.29 4.83
C PRO A 229 -7.12 1.28 5.99
N LEU A 230 -7.03 2.59 5.73
CA LEU A 230 -7.13 3.63 6.77
C LEU A 230 -8.49 3.64 7.46
N ILE A 231 -9.57 3.48 6.69
CA ILE A 231 -10.95 3.43 7.19
C ILE A 231 -11.17 2.12 7.95
N SER A 232 -10.78 0.98 7.38
CA SER A 232 -10.84 -0.31 8.07
C SER A 232 -10.08 -0.25 9.41
N PHE A 233 -8.84 0.27 9.41
CA PHE A 233 -8.05 0.50 10.62
C PHE A 233 -8.66 1.51 11.60
N ARG A 234 -9.60 2.37 11.19
CA ARG A 234 -10.34 3.24 12.12
C ARG A 234 -11.52 2.51 12.75
N CYS A 235 -12.17 1.61 12.03
CA CYS A 235 -13.37 0.88 12.49
C CYS A 235 -13.07 -0.38 13.33
N LEU A 236 -11.83 -0.88 13.36
CA LEU A 236 -11.47 -2.03 14.20
C LEU A 236 -11.55 -1.74 15.72
N PRO A 237 -11.78 -2.75 16.58
CA PRO A 237 -11.70 -2.61 18.03
C PRO A 237 -10.26 -2.35 18.52
N LEU A 238 -10.13 -1.69 19.67
CA LEU A 238 -8.84 -1.25 20.25
C LEU A 238 -7.85 -2.40 20.51
N SER A 239 -8.37 -3.61 20.80
CA SER A 239 -7.58 -4.82 21.05
C SER A 239 -6.71 -5.24 19.86
N VAL A 240 -7.21 -5.06 18.64
CA VAL A 240 -6.48 -5.41 17.40
C VAL A 240 -5.56 -4.25 16.96
N LYS A 241 -5.89 -3.00 17.32
CA LYS A 241 -5.06 -1.82 16.98
C LYS A 241 -3.76 -1.74 17.78
N ALA A 242 -3.78 -2.16 19.04
CA ALA A 242 -2.64 -2.07 19.95
C ALA A 242 -1.37 -2.81 19.44
N PRO A 243 -1.43 -4.11 19.04
CA PRO A 243 -0.25 -4.83 18.58
C PRO A 243 0.33 -4.23 17.29
N ILE A 244 -0.52 -3.79 16.36
CA ILE A 244 -0.08 -3.21 15.08
C ILE A 244 0.59 -1.84 15.28
N ARG A 245 0.09 -1.01 16.20
CA ARG A 245 0.74 0.25 16.58
C ARG A 245 2.07 0.02 17.28
N CYS A 246 2.15 -0.98 18.16
CA CYS A 246 3.40 -1.35 18.83
C CYS A 246 4.45 -1.85 17.84
N ALA A 247 4.07 -2.74 16.91
CA ALA A 247 4.94 -3.23 15.85
C ALA A 247 5.46 -2.09 14.95
N ARG A 248 4.57 -1.19 14.52
CA ARG A 248 4.96 -0.01 13.72
C ARG A 248 5.92 0.90 14.49
N ARG A 249 5.67 1.17 15.78
CA ARG A 249 6.56 1.97 16.62
C ARG A 249 7.91 1.29 16.83
N TYR A 250 7.94 -0.03 16.98
CA TYR A 250 9.18 -0.80 17.09
C TYR A 250 10.00 -0.71 15.80
N MET A 251 9.35 -0.87 14.65
CA MET A 251 9.98 -0.84 13.34
C MET A 251 10.51 0.56 12.97
N ILE A 252 9.82 1.63 13.38
CA ILE A 252 10.30 3.01 13.21
C ILE A 252 11.50 3.27 14.14
N LYS A 253 11.46 2.78 15.38
CA LYS A 253 12.57 2.93 16.34
C LYS A 253 13.82 2.14 15.95
N SER A 254 13.66 0.97 15.34
CA SER A 254 14.77 0.17 14.81
C SER A 254 15.37 0.83 13.57
N ARG A 255 14.56 1.39 12.67
CA ARG A 255 15.04 2.16 11.50
C ARG A 255 15.73 3.48 11.86
N LEU A 256 15.29 4.18 12.90
CA LEU A 256 15.88 5.45 13.35
C LEU A 256 17.17 5.26 14.20
N GLY A 257 17.71 4.04 14.31
CA GLY A 257 19.01 3.81 14.96
C GLY A 257 19.05 4.10 16.46
N THR A 258 17.89 4.22 17.12
CA THR A 258 17.84 4.57 18.56
C THR A 258 18.48 3.51 19.47
N GLU A 259 18.57 2.25 19.03
CA GLU A 259 19.33 1.19 19.71
C GLU A 259 20.84 1.49 19.78
N GLN A 260 21.38 2.28 18.85
CA GLN A 260 22.79 2.64 18.83
C GLN A 260 23.08 3.74 19.85
N ASN A 261 22.19 4.73 19.96
CA ASN A 261 22.32 5.82 20.94
C ASN A 261 22.18 5.35 22.39
N THR A 262 21.30 4.38 22.67
CA THR A 262 21.19 3.81 24.02
C THR A 262 22.42 2.97 24.39
N LYS A 263 22.95 2.17 23.46
CA LYS A 263 24.21 1.43 23.65
C LYS A 263 25.40 2.38 23.87
N ILE A 264 25.49 3.48 23.12
CA ILE A 264 26.52 4.52 23.29
C ILE A 264 26.39 5.22 24.65
N ALA A 265 25.17 5.60 25.04
CA ALA A 265 24.92 6.25 26.34
C ALA A 265 25.27 5.32 27.53
N LEU A 266 24.96 4.03 27.43
CA LEU A 266 25.24 3.04 28.47
C LEU A 266 26.75 2.77 28.59
N LYS A 267 27.47 2.76 27.45
CA LYS A 267 28.94 2.65 27.42
C LYS A 267 29.61 3.90 28.03
N LYS A 268 29.06 5.09 27.79
CA LYS A 268 29.53 6.36 28.38
C LYS A 268 29.27 6.43 29.90
N SER A 269 28.15 5.90 30.37
CA SER A 269 27.86 5.81 31.82
C SER A 269 28.80 4.83 32.54
N LYS A 270 29.04 3.64 31.96
CA LYS A 270 30.01 2.68 32.50
C LYS A 270 31.44 3.23 32.56
N SER A 271 31.88 4.00 31.56
CA SER A 271 33.22 4.59 31.57
C SER A 271 33.38 5.71 32.60
N MET A 272 32.34 6.51 32.83
CA MET A 272 32.34 7.53 33.90
C MET A 272 32.36 6.90 35.30
N SER A 273 31.62 5.81 35.52
CA SER A 273 31.63 5.07 36.80
C SER A 273 33.01 4.48 37.12
N ASN A 274 33.70 3.93 36.11
CA ASN A 274 35.04 3.36 36.30
C ASN A 274 36.13 4.43 36.51
N LYS A 275 35.98 5.64 35.95
CA LYS A 275 36.89 6.77 36.24
C LYS A 275 36.75 7.32 37.67
N SER A 276 35.57 7.17 38.29
CA SER A 276 35.26 7.64 39.64
C SER A 276 35.89 6.81 40.78
N LYS A 277 36.41 5.60 40.46
CA LYS A 277 37.00 4.65 41.43
C LYS A 277 38.48 4.89 41.76
N LYS A 278 39.14 5.92 41.20
CA LYS A 278 40.47 6.36 41.69
C LYS A 278 40.27 7.40 42.79
N SER A 279 41.00 7.22 43.91
CA SER A 279 40.97 7.99 45.17
C SER A 279 40.69 9.49 44.98
N PRO A 280 39.88 10.16 45.84
CA PRO A 280 39.65 11.59 45.73
C PRO A 280 40.96 12.34 46.01
N GLY A 281 41.68 12.70 44.94
CA GLY A 281 42.92 13.46 45.03
C GLY A 281 42.73 14.76 45.79
N ARG A 282 43.71 15.10 46.63
CA ARG A 282 43.86 16.42 47.28
C ARG A 282 43.72 17.51 46.23
N TYR A 283 42.96 18.56 46.54
CA TYR A 283 42.78 19.70 45.64
C TYR A 283 44.14 20.26 45.21
N GLN A 284 44.48 20.11 43.94
CA GLN A 284 45.61 20.80 43.29
C GLN A 284 45.01 22.04 42.65
N GLY A 285 45.21 23.20 43.27
CA GLY A 285 44.55 24.43 42.84
C GLY A 285 44.93 24.85 41.42
N GLY A 286 44.00 25.55 40.74
CA GLY A 286 44.27 26.21 39.46
C GLY A 286 44.98 27.56 39.61
N GLU A 287 45.49 28.10 38.50
CA GLU A 287 46.32 29.32 38.41
C GLU A 287 45.82 30.49 39.28
N GLY A 288 46.62 30.87 40.28
CA GLY A 288 46.40 31.96 41.22
C GLY A 288 46.99 31.67 42.61
N SER A 289 47.47 32.68 43.32
CA SER A 289 48.06 32.54 44.67
C SER A 289 47.06 31.91 45.65
N HIS A 290 47.45 30.80 46.29
CA HIS A 290 46.59 30.07 47.20
C HIS A 290 46.46 30.78 48.55
N THR A 291 45.25 30.83 49.09
CA THR A 291 45.03 31.18 50.50
C THR A 291 45.19 29.92 51.35
N GLU A 292 45.83 30.02 52.52
CA GLU A 292 46.04 28.86 53.43
C GLU A 292 44.72 28.15 53.77
N LEU A 293 43.63 28.91 53.89
CA LEU A 293 42.28 28.39 54.10
C LEU A 293 41.81 27.48 52.94
N ALA A 294 42.12 27.82 51.68
CA ALA A 294 41.75 26.99 50.54
C ALA A 294 42.54 25.67 50.52
N GLN A 295 43.79 25.69 50.96
CA GLN A 295 44.61 24.48 51.07
C GLN A 295 44.12 23.56 52.20
N PHE A 296 43.71 24.15 53.33
CA PHE A 296 43.12 23.42 54.45
C PHE A 296 41.77 22.77 54.07
N LEU A 297 40.87 23.55 53.48
CA LEU A 297 39.57 23.07 53.00
C LEU A 297 39.66 22.18 51.75
N GLY A 298 40.83 22.15 51.08
CA GLY A 298 41.09 21.30 49.93
C GLY A 298 41.26 19.82 50.28
N VAL A 299 41.41 19.48 51.56
CA VAL A 299 41.39 18.11 52.06
C VAL A 299 39.94 17.68 52.33
N TYR A 300 39.50 16.66 51.59
CA TYR A 300 38.09 16.26 51.58
C TYR A 300 37.55 15.89 52.97
N ASP A 301 38.31 15.14 53.76
CA ASP A 301 37.85 14.67 55.08
C ASP A 301 37.71 15.80 56.09
N ILE A 302 38.62 16.78 56.07
CA ILE A 302 38.55 17.99 56.90
C ILE A 302 37.31 18.81 56.53
N LEU A 303 37.05 18.97 55.24
CA LEU A 303 35.90 19.70 54.76
C LEU A 303 34.59 19.03 55.14
N ILE A 304 34.52 17.70 55.11
CA ILE A 304 33.33 16.95 55.58
C ILE A 304 33.16 17.07 57.10
N LEU A 305 34.25 17.08 57.87
CA LEU A 305 34.21 17.30 59.31
C LEU A 305 33.59 18.66 59.65
N ILE A 306 34.02 19.72 58.98
CA ILE A 306 33.46 21.07 59.14
C ILE A 306 32.01 21.13 58.64
N ALA A 307 31.71 20.48 57.51
CA ALA A 307 30.37 20.48 56.93
C ALA A 307 29.31 19.76 57.79
N LYS A 308 29.71 18.93 58.76
CA LYS A 308 28.75 18.35 59.73
C LYS A 308 28.19 19.39 60.68
N ASP A 309 28.99 20.41 61.01
CA ASP A 309 28.63 21.45 61.98
C ASP A 309 28.12 22.74 61.31
N LEU A 310 28.08 22.78 59.97
CA LEU A 310 27.60 23.92 59.18
C LEU A 310 26.30 23.61 58.44
N HIS A 311 25.43 24.61 58.30
CA HIS A 311 24.29 24.50 57.39
C HIS A 311 24.74 24.64 55.93
N TYR A 312 23.94 24.10 55.00
CA TYR A 312 24.25 24.16 53.57
C TYR A 312 24.46 25.59 53.05
N ILE A 313 23.68 26.54 53.56
CA ILE A 313 23.77 27.96 53.20
C ILE A 313 25.13 28.53 53.61
N ASP A 314 25.67 28.13 54.76
CA ASP A 314 26.96 28.60 55.26
C ASP A 314 28.12 28.04 54.43
N VAL A 315 28.03 26.78 54.00
CA VAL A 315 29.00 26.19 53.06
C VAL A 315 28.98 26.93 51.73
N MET A 316 27.80 27.37 51.27
CA MET A 316 27.69 28.16 50.05
C MET A 316 28.25 29.58 50.23
N ASN A 317 27.99 30.22 51.37
CA ASN A 317 28.56 31.53 51.69
C ASN A 317 30.10 31.46 51.79
N LEU A 318 30.64 30.39 52.38
CA LEU A 318 32.08 30.12 52.43
C LEU A 318 32.67 30.01 51.01
N ALA A 319 31.94 29.38 50.09
CA ALA A 319 32.33 29.28 48.69
C ALA A 319 32.26 30.64 47.95
N LEU A 320 31.63 31.67 48.50
CA LEU A 320 31.63 33.03 47.93
C LEU A 320 32.79 33.89 48.40
N VAL A 321 33.48 33.53 49.50
CA VAL A 321 34.56 34.32 50.10
C VAL A 321 35.72 34.55 49.14
N SER A 322 36.12 33.52 48.39
CA SER A 322 37.14 33.68 47.33
C SER A 322 37.00 32.62 46.25
N LYS A 323 37.51 32.93 45.04
CA LYS A 323 37.55 31.96 43.93
C LYS A 323 38.35 30.70 44.28
N SER A 324 39.40 30.81 45.10
CA SER A 324 40.23 29.67 45.54
C SER A 324 39.48 28.76 46.51
N VAL A 325 38.79 29.34 47.50
CA VAL A 325 37.96 28.58 48.44
C VAL A 325 36.77 27.94 47.72
N ARG A 326 36.12 28.65 46.78
CA ARG A 326 35.04 28.10 45.96
C ARG A 326 35.44 26.81 45.25
N LYS A 327 36.60 26.82 44.59
CA LYS A 327 37.10 25.67 43.84
C LYS A 327 37.50 24.51 44.76
N SER A 328 37.92 24.80 45.98
CA SER A 328 38.26 23.78 46.99
C SER A 328 37.02 23.11 47.58
N VAL A 329 35.98 23.91 47.89
CA VAL A 329 34.74 23.45 48.52
C VAL A 329 33.77 22.83 47.50
N LEU A 330 33.58 23.47 46.33
CA LEU A 330 32.67 23.06 45.26
C LEU A 330 33.40 23.00 43.91
N PRO A 331 34.28 22.01 43.69
CA PRO A 331 34.99 21.84 42.43
C PRO A 331 34.02 21.55 41.27
N SER A 332 34.15 22.30 40.18
CA SER A 332 33.26 22.20 39.00
C SER A 332 33.24 20.78 38.38
N TYR A 333 34.35 20.06 38.47
CA TYR A 333 34.53 18.74 37.87
C TYR A 333 33.90 17.60 38.70
N ASP A 334 33.70 17.78 40.01
CA ASP A 334 33.19 16.75 40.93
C ASP A 334 31.94 17.20 41.70
N LEU A 335 31.34 18.32 41.25
CA LEU A 335 30.18 18.95 41.90
C LEU A 335 29.02 17.96 42.06
N ALA A 336 28.73 17.18 41.02
CA ALA A 336 27.63 16.23 41.00
C ALA A 336 27.80 15.10 42.04
N ARG A 337 29.03 14.74 42.40
CA ARG A 337 29.32 13.70 43.40
C ARG A 337 29.30 14.25 44.82
N ARG A 338 29.83 15.46 45.03
CA ARG A 338 29.93 16.07 46.36
C ARG A 338 28.61 16.66 46.87
N LEU A 339 27.76 17.16 45.98
CA LEU A 339 26.44 17.72 46.33
C LEU A 339 25.58 16.81 47.24
N PRO A 340 25.37 15.52 46.92
CA PRO A 340 24.56 14.65 47.78
C PRO A 340 25.22 14.39 49.14
N ILE A 341 26.55 14.45 49.22
CA ILE A 341 27.29 14.21 50.46
C ILE A 341 27.19 15.43 51.37
N TYR A 342 27.31 16.65 50.84
CA TYR A 342 27.01 17.84 51.62
C TYR A 342 25.57 17.82 52.12
N LYS A 343 24.61 17.46 51.26
CA LYS A 343 23.22 17.32 51.68
C LYS A 343 23.06 16.36 52.87
N LEU A 344 23.85 15.28 52.90
CA LEU A 344 23.80 14.29 53.97
C LEU A 344 24.35 14.85 55.30
N TYR A 345 25.43 15.64 55.26
CA TYR A 345 26.11 16.09 56.48
C TYR A 345 25.66 17.48 56.97
N THR A 346 25.26 18.39 56.08
CA THR A 346 24.88 19.77 56.43
C THR A 346 23.38 19.93 56.73
N CYS A 347 22.57 18.90 56.49
CA CYS A 347 21.13 18.92 56.74
C CYS A 347 20.83 18.00 57.93
N ASN A 348 20.53 18.56 59.09
CA ASN A 348 20.11 17.75 60.23
C ASN A 348 18.71 17.16 59.99
N ALA A 349 18.49 15.91 60.40
CA ALA A 349 17.31 15.14 60.04
C ALA A 349 16.00 15.68 60.67
N ASP A 350 16.12 16.48 61.73
CA ASP A 350 14.99 16.92 62.55
C ASP A 350 14.47 18.32 62.18
N ASP A 351 15.28 19.17 61.53
CA ASP A 351 14.87 20.52 61.10
C ASP A 351 14.62 20.59 59.58
N LYS A 352 13.60 19.83 59.16
CA LYS A 352 13.31 19.44 57.76
C LYS A 352 12.63 20.49 56.88
N ARG A 353 12.79 21.79 57.11
CA ARG A 353 11.99 22.79 56.36
C ARG A 353 12.72 23.85 55.55
N SER A 354 14.05 23.94 55.54
CA SER A 354 14.69 25.06 54.84
C SER A 354 16.13 24.90 54.35
N CYS A 355 16.72 23.70 54.38
CA CYS A 355 18.16 23.59 54.08
C CYS A 355 18.53 23.72 52.58
N TRP A 356 17.57 23.57 51.67
CA TRP A 356 17.82 23.74 50.23
C TRP A 356 16.67 24.48 49.54
N LYS A 357 16.81 25.80 49.38
CA LYS A 357 16.08 26.52 48.33
C LYS A 357 16.94 26.46 47.06
N PRO A 358 16.40 26.05 45.90
CA PRO A 358 17.15 26.09 44.66
C PRO A 358 17.47 27.54 44.32
N PHE A 359 18.69 27.98 44.63
CA PHE A 359 19.20 29.26 44.18
C PHE A 359 19.57 29.11 42.70
N SER A 360 18.74 29.66 41.83
CA SER A 360 19.03 29.80 40.40
C SER A 360 20.16 30.80 40.21
N ILE A 361 21.41 30.35 40.35
CA ILE A 361 22.56 31.09 39.85
C ILE A 361 22.42 31.10 38.32
N THR A 362 21.81 32.16 37.81
CA THR A 362 21.85 32.54 36.40
C THR A 362 23.31 32.84 36.05
N TRP A 363 24.01 31.82 35.57
CA TRP A 363 25.24 32.00 34.83
C TRP A 363 24.88 32.72 33.53
N ARG A 364 24.96 34.06 33.50
CA ARG A 364 25.00 34.80 32.23
C ARG A 364 26.42 34.71 31.67
N PRO A 365 26.65 34.07 30.52
CA PRO A 365 27.69 34.54 29.64
C PRO A 365 27.19 35.85 29.02
N ALA A 366 27.83 36.96 29.36
CA ALA A 366 27.74 38.19 28.58
C ALA A 366 28.23 37.88 27.16
N TYR A 367 27.51 38.30 26.11
CA TYR A 367 28.07 39.07 24.99
C TYR A 367 26.98 39.41 23.94
N HIS A 368 26.79 40.73 23.80
CA HIS A 368 26.32 41.57 22.70
C HIS A 368 25.00 41.36 21.92
N THR A 369 24.16 42.37 22.16
CA THR A 369 23.07 43.01 21.39
C THR A 369 23.31 43.25 19.89
N ALA A 370 22.26 43.10 19.07
CA ALA A 370 21.75 44.16 18.18
C ALA A 370 20.43 43.80 17.46
N HIS A 371 19.37 44.55 17.82
CA HIS A 371 18.27 45.13 17.03
C HIS A 371 17.32 44.34 16.10
N HIS A 372 16.01 44.47 16.44
CA HIS A 372 14.81 44.77 15.63
C HIS A 372 14.51 43.93 14.36
N VAL A 373 13.29 43.41 14.16
CA VAL A 373 12.13 44.16 13.61
C VAL A 373 10.84 43.30 13.66
N THR A 374 9.75 43.89 14.21
CA THR A 374 8.28 43.68 13.96
C THR A 374 7.62 42.33 14.27
N MET A 375 6.30 42.21 14.49
CA MET A 375 5.16 43.05 14.93
C MET A 375 3.94 42.11 14.86
N ASN A 376 2.92 42.39 15.66
CA ASN A 376 1.51 42.01 15.52
C ASN A 376 0.89 40.84 16.32
N THR A 377 -0.19 41.27 16.97
CA THR A 377 -1.46 40.60 17.28
C THR A 377 -1.65 39.89 18.62
N LEU A 378 -1.59 40.72 19.67
CA LEU A 378 -2.58 40.81 20.76
C LEU A 378 -3.98 41.17 20.23
N LEU A 379 -5.03 40.90 21.04
CA LEU A 379 -6.48 41.24 20.92
C LEU A 379 -7.31 40.13 20.23
N MET A 380 -8.43 39.60 20.75
CA MET A 380 -9.29 40.00 21.86
C MET A 380 -9.95 38.77 22.51
N PHE A 381 -9.98 38.80 23.85
CA PHE A 381 -10.90 38.11 24.74
C PHE A 381 -11.97 39.13 25.16
N ARG A 382 -13.28 38.84 25.01
CA ARG A 382 -14.48 39.47 25.66
C ARG A 382 -15.71 39.16 24.78
N MET A 383 -16.94 38.91 25.23
CA MET A 383 -17.67 38.76 26.51
C MET A 383 -19.16 38.55 26.12
N HIS A 384 -20.01 38.14 27.08
CA HIS A 384 -21.50 38.06 27.08
C HIS A 384 -22.16 36.86 26.37
N ILE A 385 -22.93 35.93 26.98
CA ILE A 385 -23.95 35.89 28.07
C ILE A 385 -25.31 36.58 27.73
N GLN A 386 -26.32 35.70 27.58
CA GLN A 386 -27.78 35.77 27.86
C GLN A 386 -28.66 36.96 27.43
N LYS A 387 -29.69 36.64 26.64
CA LYS A 387 -31.17 36.74 26.85
C LYS A 387 -31.81 36.34 25.50
N GLY A 388 -32.82 35.49 25.39
CA GLY A 388 -34.14 35.50 26.02
C GLY A 388 -35.18 35.62 24.89
N SER A 389 -35.90 34.54 24.61
CA SER A 389 -37.21 34.48 23.94
C SER A 389 -37.86 33.15 24.25
#